data_AF-A0A5B7J5A8-F1
#
_entry.id   AF-A0A5B7J5A8-F1
#
_cell.length_a   1.000
_cell.length_b   1.000
_cell.length_c   1.000
_cell.angle_alpha   90.00
_cell.angle_beta   90.00
_cell.angle_gamma   90.00
#
_symmetry.space_group_name_H-M   'P 1'
#
loop_
_entity.id
_entity.type
_entity.pdbx_description
1 polymer ?
#
loop_
_entity_poly.entity_id
_entity_poly.type
_entity_poly.pdbx_seq_one_letter_code
_entity_poly.pdbx_strand_id
1 'polypeptide(L)'
;MLHAATVGVTNAIPLVANIAANLVAFMAFIELINHVFDWSCTMVGYEDETCSLESLFGVIFMPLAWVMGVEWDKCDEVGELVGLKITVNEFVAYSKLADMREAGMLSVSASTRFTHI
;
A
#
# COMPACT_ATOMS: atom_id res chain seq x y z
N MET A 1 -19.12 3.40 -36.39
CA MET A 1 -18.33 3.92 -35.24
C MET A 1 -19.08 3.81 -33.93
N LEU A 2 -20.24 4.48 -33.76
CA LEU A 2 -21.03 4.42 -32.51
C LEU A 2 -21.40 2.98 -32.10
N HIS A 3 -21.90 2.16 -33.02
CA HIS A 3 -22.26 0.77 -32.75
C HIS A 3 -21.07 -0.07 -32.25
N ALA A 4 -19.88 0.10 -32.86
CA ALA A 4 -18.67 -0.59 -32.41
C ALA A 4 -18.21 -0.12 -31.02
N ALA A 5 -18.36 1.17 -30.73
CA ALA A 5 -18.09 1.72 -29.38
C ALA A 5 -19.07 1.14 -28.33
N THR A 6 -20.37 1.08 -28.63
CA THR A 6 -21.39 0.52 -27.72
C THR A 6 -21.15 -0.96 -27.43
N VAL A 7 -20.82 -1.75 -28.46
CA VAL A 7 -20.49 -3.19 -28.30
C VAL A 7 -19.21 -3.35 -27.47
N GLY A 8 -18.18 -2.53 -27.72
CA GLY A 8 -16.95 -2.53 -26.93
C GLY A 8 -17.19 -2.25 -25.44
N VAL A 9 -17.98 -1.23 -25.11
CA VAL A 9 -18.34 -0.91 -23.72
C VAL A 9 -19.17 -2.03 -23.08
N THR A 10 -20.17 -2.55 -23.78
CA THR A 10 -21.05 -3.61 -23.25
C THR A 10 -20.27 -4.88 -22.89
N ASN A 11 -19.26 -5.23 -23.70
CA ASN A 11 -18.39 -6.36 -23.43
C ASN A 11 -17.39 -6.09 -22.28
N ALA A 12 -17.01 -4.83 -22.05
CA ALA A 12 -16.10 -4.45 -20.98
C ALA A 12 -16.75 -4.45 -19.59
N ILE A 13 -18.07 -4.17 -19.50
CA ILE A 13 -18.81 -4.12 -18.23
C ILE A 13 -18.59 -5.38 -17.36
N PRO A 14 -18.84 -6.61 -17.83
CA PRO A 14 -18.67 -7.80 -17.00
C PRO A 14 -17.21 -8.07 -16.63
N LEU A 15 -16.27 -7.72 -17.51
CA LEU A 15 -14.83 -7.85 -17.24
C LEU A 15 -14.43 -6.94 -16.06
N VAL A 16 -14.79 -5.65 -16.13
CA VAL A 16 -14.49 -4.68 -15.08
C VAL A 16 -15.22 -5.04 -13.77
N ALA A 17 -16.47 -5.48 -13.85
CA ALA A 17 -17.23 -5.90 -12.67
C ALA A 17 -16.57 -7.08 -11.94
N ASN A 18 -16.09 -8.09 -12.68
CA ASN A 18 -15.36 -9.23 -12.08
C ASN A 18 -14.04 -8.80 -11.45
N ILE A 19 -13.29 -7.89 -12.09
CA ILE A 19 -12.05 -7.34 -11.53
C ILE A 19 -12.36 -6.58 -10.22
N ALA A 20 -13.36 -5.70 -10.23
CA ALA A 20 -13.76 -4.94 -9.06
C ALA A 20 -14.22 -5.84 -7.90
N ALA A 21 -15.03 -6.86 -8.18
CA ALA A 21 -15.48 -7.82 -7.18
C ALA A 21 -14.31 -8.60 -6.54
N ASN A 22 -13.36 -9.04 -7.36
CA ASN A 22 -12.16 -9.72 -6.85
C ASN A 22 -11.30 -8.80 -5.99
N LEU A 23 -11.10 -7.53 -6.39
CA LEU A 23 -10.34 -6.56 -5.61
C LEU A 23 -10.97 -6.31 -4.24
N VAL A 24 -12.30 -6.14 -4.18
CA VAL A 24 -13.03 -6.00 -2.90
C VAL A 24 -12.87 -7.25 -2.05
N ALA A 25 -12.96 -8.45 -2.64
CA ALA A 25 -12.74 -9.70 -1.91
C ALA A 25 -11.31 -9.77 -1.34
N PHE A 26 -10.28 -9.44 -2.12
CA PHE A 26 -8.90 -9.42 -1.65
C PHE A 26 -8.68 -8.40 -0.52
N MET A 27 -9.22 -7.18 -0.65
CA MET A 27 -9.12 -6.17 0.40
C MET A 27 -9.79 -6.64 1.70
N ALA A 28 -10.97 -7.26 1.60
CA ALA A 28 -11.66 -7.81 2.77
C ALA A 28 -10.85 -8.94 3.44
N PHE A 29 -10.17 -9.78 2.67
CA PHE A 29 -9.28 -10.81 3.22
C PHE A 29 -8.04 -10.23 3.90
N ILE A 30 -7.45 -9.19 3.33
CA ILE A 30 -6.29 -8.50 3.93
C ILE A 30 -6.70 -7.89 5.28
N GLU A 31 -7.81 -7.16 5.32
CA GLU A 31 -8.37 -6.59 6.56
C GLU A 31 -8.69 -7.66 7.59
N LEU A 32 -9.25 -8.81 7.16
CA LEU A 32 -9.49 -9.93 8.06
C LEU A 32 -8.17 -10.43 8.69
N ILE A 33 -7.11 -10.56 7.90
CA ILE A 33 -5.80 -10.99 8.42
C ILE A 33 -5.21 -9.92 9.34
N ASN A 34 -5.31 -8.63 8.98
CA ASN A 34 -4.88 -7.51 9.82
C ASN A 34 -5.58 -7.56 11.18
N HIS A 35 -6.91 -7.70 11.22
CA HIS A 35 -7.67 -7.80 12.47
C HIS A 35 -7.33 -9.05 13.28
N VAL A 36 -7.11 -10.21 12.64
CA VAL A 36 -6.68 -11.44 13.35
C VAL A 36 -5.28 -11.27 13.94
N PHE A 37 -4.37 -10.62 13.19
CA PHE A 37 -3.01 -10.35 13.64
C PHE A 37 -3.00 -9.35 14.79
N ASP A 38 -3.75 -8.26 14.67
CA ASP A 38 -3.90 -7.25 15.71
C ASP A 38 -4.48 -7.86 16.99
N TRP A 39 -5.57 -8.63 16.87
CA TRP A 39 -6.15 -9.36 18.01
C TRP A 39 -5.12 -10.26 18.71
N SER A 40 -4.25 -10.93 17.95
CA SER A 40 -3.18 -11.77 18.51
C SER A 40 -2.11 -10.93 19.23
N CYS A 41 -1.78 -9.75 18.73
CA CYS A 41 -0.86 -8.80 19.37
C CYS A 41 -1.45 -8.24 20.67
N THR A 42 -2.74 -7.91 20.70
CA THR A 42 -3.44 -7.45 21.90
C THR A 42 -3.37 -8.50 23.01
N MET A 43 -3.36 -9.80 22.67
CA MET A 43 -3.14 -10.87 23.66
C MET A 43 -1.71 -10.93 24.22
N VAL A 44 -0.71 -10.44 23.48
CA VAL A 44 0.70 -10.39 23.91
C VAL A 44 1.01 -9.11 24.71
N GLY A 45 0.04 -8.19 24.83
CA GLY A 45 0.15 -6.96 25.61
C GLY A 45 0.51 -5.72 24.79
N TYR A 46 0.37 -5.79 23.46
CA TYR A 46 0.38 -4.61 22.60
C TYR A 46 -0.99 -3.91 22.64
N GLU A 47 -1.03 -2.62 22.30
CA GLU A 47 -2.30 -1.87 22.24
C GLU A 47 -3.11 -2.25 20.99
N ASP A 48 -4.44 -2.13 21.08
CA ASP A 48 -5.35 -2.40 19.95
C ASP A 48 -5.00 -1.48 18.77
N GLU A 49 -5.08 -2.01 17.55
CA GLU A 49 -4.73 -1.34 16.28
C GLU A 49 -3.24 -0.98 16.10
N THR A 50 -2.33 -1.51 16.93
CA THR A 50 -0.88 -1.25 16.77
C THR A 50 -0.18 -2.24 15.86
N CYS A 51 -0.77 -3.42 15.63
CA CYS A 51 -0.14 -4.48 14.85
C CYS A 51 -0.89 -4.72 13.54
N SER A 52 -0.36 -4.19 12.45
CA SER A 52 -0.88 -4.45 11.10
C SER A 52 0.19 -5.07 10.19
N LEU A 53 -0.25 -5.70 9.09
CA LEU A 53 0.67 -6.22 8.08
C LEU A 53 1.51 -5.10 7.44
N GLU A 54 0.95 -3.90 7.29
CA GLU A 54 1.66 -2.72 6.80
C GLU A 54 2.82 -2.35 7.73
N SER A 55 2.60 -2.36 9.05
CA SER A 55 3.64 -2.09 10.05
C SER A 55 4.72 -3.18 10.05
N LEU A 56 4.30 -4.45 9.96
CA LEU A 56 5.22 -5.59 9.87
C LEU A 56 6.13 -5.47 8.64
N PHE A 57 5.53 -5.25 7.46
CA PHE A 57 6.30 -5.04 6.24
C PHE A 57 7.09 -3.74 6.28
N GLY A 58 6.60 -2.70 6.93
CA GLY A 58 7.32 -1.45 7.14
C GLY A 58 8.66 -1.67 7.84
N VAL A 59 8.67 -2.41 8.94
CA VAL A 59 9.89 -2.77 9.67
C VAL A 59 10.79 -3.69 8.83
N ILE A 60 10.22 -4.63 8.08
CA ILE A 60 10.98 -5.55 7.21
C ILE A 60 11.66 -4.80 6.04
N PHE A 61 11.02 -3.78 5.48
CA PHE A 61 11.52 -3.00 4.35
C PHE A 61 12.30 -1.74 4.76
N MET A 62 12.35 -1.40 6.05
CA MET A 62 13.20 -0.32 6.57
C MET A 62 14.68 -0.44 6.17
N PRO A 63 15.34 -1.63 6.20
CA PRO A 63 16.71 -1.78 5.71
C PRO A 63 16.85 -1.48 4.22
N LEU A 64 15.82 -1.78 3.42
CA LEU A 64 15.79 -1.47 1.99
C LEU A 64 15.71 0.05 1.77
N ALA A 65 14.90 0.75 2.57
CA ALA A 65 14.82 2.22 2.56
C ALA A 65 16.18 2.87 2.85
N TRP A 66 16.90 2.34 3.83
CA TRP A 66 18.24 2.81 4.16
C TRP A 66 19.24 2.63 3.00
N VAL A 67 19.23 1.46 2.34
CA VAL A 67 20.07 1.18 1.16
C VAL A 67 19.75 2.14 0.00
N MET A 68 18.51 2.61 -0.12
CA MET A 68 18.12 3.61 -1.12
C MET A 68 18.64 5.03 -0.83
N GLY A 69 19.35 5.23 0.29
CA GLY A 69 19.96 6.51 0.68
C GLY A 69 19.04 7.44 1.44
N VAL A 70 18.02 6.89 2.13
CA VAL A 70 17.17 7.62 3.06
C VAL A 70 17.90 7.76 4.40
N GLU A 71 17.76 8.90 5.06
CA GLU A 71 18.29 9.11 6.42
C GLU A 71 17.65 8.11 7.40
N TRP A 72 18.42 7.61 8.36
CA TRP A 72 17.95 6.57 9.29
C TRP A 72 16.67 6.98 10.03
N ASP A 73 16.58 8.26 10.42
CA ASP A 73 15.41 8.86 11.09
C ASP A 73 14.15 8.96 10.21
N LYS A 74 14.26 8.62 8.92
CA LYS A 74 13.17 8.65 7.92
C LYS A 74 12.96 7.32 7.21
N CYS A 75 13.70 6.28 7.61
CA CYS A 75 13.61 4.96 6.99
C CYS A 75 12.32 4.22 7.37
N ASP A 76 11.72 4.55 8.51
CA ASP A 76 10.42 4.05 8.96
C ASP A 76 9.29 4.49 8.03
N GLU A 77 9.21 5.79 7.73
CA GLU A 77 8.20 6.39 6.84
C GLU A 77 8.27 5.77 5.43
N VAL A 78 9.49 5.60 4.90
CA VAL A 78 9.70 5.00 3.58
C VAL A 78 9.45 3.49 3.59
N GLY A 79 9.79 2.80 4.67
CA GLY A 79 9.46 1.39 4.86
C GLY A 79 7.95 1.16 4.87
N GLU A 80 7.20 2.00 5.60
CA GLU A 80 5.74 1.95 5.66
C GLU A 80 5.11 2.15 4.27
N LEU A 81 5.64 3.07 3.46
CA LEU A 81 5.19 3.25 2.08
C LEU A 81 5.37 1.99 1.23
N VAL A 82 6.47 1.24 1.42
CA VAL A 82 6.70 -0.04 0.71
C VAL A 82 5.71 -1.09 1.22
N GLY A 83 5.50 -1.15 2.53
CA GLY A 83 4.52 -2.02 3.17
C GLY A 83 3.11 -1.77 2.64
N LEU A 84 2.71 -0.51 2.48
CA LEU A 84 1.41 -0.10 1.94
C LEU A 84 1.27 -0.47 0.45
N LYS A 85 2.33 -0.31 -0.34
CA LYS A 85 2.36 -0.70 -1.75
C LYS A 85 2.12 -2.21 -1.93
N ILE A 86 2.69 -3.02 -1.06
CA ILE A 86 2.61 -4.50 -1.12
C ILE A 86 1.29 -5.02 -0.56
N THR A 87 0.84 -4.45 0.56
CA THR A 87 -0.33 -4.97 1.31
C THR A 87 -1.64 -4.44 0.74
N VAL A 88 -1.68 -3.16 0.35
CA VAL A 88 -2.92 -2.49 -0.09
C VAL A 88 -2.90 -2.25 -1.60
N ASN A 89 -2.16 -1.24 -2.05
CA ASN A 89 -2.03 -0.89 -3.46
C ASN A 89 -0.99 0.21 -3.68
N GLU A 90 -0.36 0.20 -4.85
CA GLU A 90 0.45 1.29 -5.38
C GLU A 90 -0.29 2.64 -5.47
N PHE A 91 -1.57 2.68 -5.83
CA PHE A 91 -2.33 3.95 -5.88
C PHE A 91 -2.48 4.62 -4.51
N VAL A 92 -2.69 3.82 -3.46
CA VAL A 92 -2.82 4.33 -2.09
C VAL A 92 -1.45 4.77 -1.55
N ALA A 93 -0.40 3.99 -1.84
CA ALA A 93 0.99 4.36 -1.52
C ALA A 93 1.40 5.69 -2.17
N TYR A 94 1.02 5.93 -3.43
CA TYR A 94 1.31 7.21 -4.08
C TYR A 94 0.55 8.38 -3.48
N SER A 95 -0.68 8.18 -3.01
CA SER A 95 -1.41 9.23 -2.29
C SER A 95 -0.66 9.65 -1.02
N LYS A 96 -0.23 8.66 -0.21
CA LYS A 96 0.51 8.93 1.03
C LYS A 96 1.91 9.51 0.77
N LEU A 97 2.55 9.10 -0.32
CA LEU A 97 3.82 9.68 -0.78
C LEU A 97 3.64 11.16 -1.18
N ALA A 98 2.53 11.53 -1.81
CA ALA A 98 2.25 12.92 -2.16
C ALA A 98 2.13 13.79 -0.89
N ASP A 99 1.41 13.30 0.13
CA ASP A 99 1.27 13.98 1.42
C ASP A 99 2.63 14.16 2.13
N MET A 100 3.49 13.12 2.12
CA MET A 100 4.84 13.18 2.70
C MET A 100 5.77 14.15 1.96
N ARG A 101 5.61 14.29 0.64
CA ARG A 101 6.35 15.27 -0.17
C ARG A 101 5.92 16.69 0.14
N GLU A 102 4.63 16.93 0.35
CA GLU A 102 4.10 18.24 0.73
C GLU A 102 4.58 18.66 2.12
N ALA A 103 4.72 17.69 3.04
CA ALA A 103 5.29 17.91 4.37
C ALA A 103 6.83 18.09 4.38
N GLY A 104 7.51 17.98 3.23
CA GLY A 104 8.95 18.22 3.10
C GLY A 104 9.84 17.13 3.73
N MET A 105 9.30 15.94 3.98
CA MET A 105 9.97 14.88 4.75
C MET A 105 10.91 14.00 3.91
N LEU A 106 10.90 14.11 2.58
CA LEU A 106 11.65 13.23 1.67
C LEU A 106 12.68 13.97 0.80
N SER A 107 13.92 13.45 0.78
CA SER A 107 14.98 13.88 -0.17
C SER A 107 14.62 13.48 -1.60
N VAL A 108 14.87 14.38 -2.57
CA VAL A 108 14.52 14.24 -4.00
C VAL A 108 15.05 12.94 -4.63
N SER A 109 16.19 12.42 -4.14
CA SER A 109 16.80 11.19 -4.66
C SER A 109 16.03 9.93 -4.25
N ALA A 110 15.44 9.90 -3.06
CA ALA A 110 14.66 8.77 -2.56
C ALA A 110 13.31 8.66 -3.29
N SER A 111 12.61 9.79 -3.45
CA SER A 111 11.32 9.87 -4.16
C SER A 111 11.39 9.41 -5.62
N THR A 112 12.53 9.59 -6.28
CA THR A 112 12.73 9.18 -7.69
C THR A 112 13.00 7.68 -7.81
N ARG A 113 13.66 7.06 -6.82
CA ARG A 113 13.89 5.60 -6.84
C ARG A 113 12.63 4.82 -6.46
N PHE A 114 11.80 5.38 -5.58
CA PHE A 114 10.56 4.74 -5.13
C PHE A 114 9.49 4.58 -6.24
N THR A 115 9.49 5.44 -7.25
CA THR A 115 8.57 5.32 -8.39
C THR A 115 8.95 4.22 -9.39
N HIS A 116 10.17 3.69 -9.30
CA HIS A 116 10.68 2.67 -10.23
C HIS A 116 10.72 1.25 -9.65
N ILE A 117 10.40 1.11 -8.37
CA ILE A 117 10.23 -0.16 -7.64
C ILE A 117 8.75 -0.40 -7.52
#